data_AF-A0A8S9FCV3-F1
#
_entry.id   AF-A0A8S9FCV3-F1
#
_cell.length_a   1.000
_cell.length_b   1.000
_cell.length_c   1.000
_cell.angle_alpha   90.00
_cell.angle_beta   90.00
_cell.angle_gamma   90.00
#
_symmetry.space_group_name_H-M   'P 1'
#
loop_
_entity.id
_entity.type
_entity.pdbx_description
1 polymer ?
#
loop_
_entity_poly.entity_id
_entity_poly.type
_entity_poly.pdbx_seq_one_letter_code
_entity_poly.pdbx_strand_id
1 'polypeptide(L)' 'MYERVFGDEEKLNKFLRWRVQVLERGVKLLHFKPGGVNSIIQVTDLKDMPKRELRVASNQILSLFQDNYPEMVATKVNL' A
#
# COMPACT_ATOMS: atom_id res chain seq x y z
N MET A 1 -21.93 5.31 -1.89
CA MET A 1 -20.66 4.60 -1.59
C MET A 1 -19.44 5.54 -1.64
N TYR A 2 -19.43 6.55 -2.53
CA TYR A 2 -18.37 7.56 -2.67
C TYR A 2 -18.19 8.52 -1.47
N GLU A 3 -19.25 9.09 -0.91
CA GLU A 3 -19.13 9.95 0.28
C GLU A 3 -18.70 9.18 1.54
N ARG A 4 -18.92 7.85 1.58
CA ARG A 4 -18.62 7.01 2.74
C ARG A 4 -17.14 6.68 2.92
N VAL A 5 -16.27 6.92 1.93
CA VAL A 5 -14.86 6.47 2.00
C VAL A 5 -13.82 7.56 1.74
N PHE A 6 -14.14 8.68 1.09
CA PHE A 6 -13.06 9.63 0.70
C PHE A 6 -13.34 11.13 0.92
N GLY A 7 -14.48 11.49 1.52
CA GLY A 7 -14.76 12.88 1.90
C GLY A 7 -14.16 13.34 3.23
N ASP A 8 -13.43 12.48 3.94
CA ASP A 8 -13.00 12.69 5.33
C ASP A 8 -11.60 12.13 5.55
N GLU A 9 -10.70 12.92 6.13
CA GLU A 9 -9.31 12.56 6.42
C GLU A 9 -9.22 11.30 7.29
N GLU A 10 -10.24 11.06 8.12
CA GLU A 10 -10.40 9.84 8.91
C GLU A 10 -10.48 8.57 8.03
N LYS A 11 -11.18 8.64 6.90
CA LYS A 11 -11.37 7.48 6.02
C LYS A 11 -10.11 7.19 5.20
N LEU A 12 -9.39 8.23 4.79
CA LEU A 12 -8.04 8.10 4.23
C LEU A 12 -7.10 7.44 5.23
N ASN A 13 -7.09 7.88 6.48
CA ASN A 13 -6.29 7.27 7.55
C ASN A 13 -6.66 5.79 7.80
N LYS A 14 -7.95 5.43 7.76
CA LYS A 14 -8.41 4.03 7.85
C LYS A 14 -7.90 3.20 6.67
N PHE A 15 -7.95 3.74 5.46
CA PHE A 15 -7.42 3.09 4.27
C PHE A 15 -5.89 2.87 4.38
N LEU A 16 -5.14 3.88 4.84
CA LEU A 16 -3.70 3.75 5.05
C LEU A 16 -3.37 2.67 6.08
N ARG A 17 -4.05 2.66 7.24
CA ARG A 17 -3.86 1.60 8.26
C ARG A 17 -4.15 0.22 7.71
N TRP A 18 -5.26 0.07 6.98
CA TRP A 18 -5.60 -1.20 6.32
C TRP A 18 -4.49 -1.62 5.34
N ARG A 19 -3.95 -0.69 4.55
CA ARG A 19 -2.90 -0.99 3.59
C ARG A 19 -1.61 -1.48 4.27
N VAL A 20 -1.20 -0.84 5.36
CA VAL A 20 -0.05 -1.28 6.17
C VAL A 20 -0.29 -2.66 6.75
N GLN A 21 -1.49 -2.95 7.28
CA GLN A 21 -1.82 -4.27 7.80
C GLN A 21 -1.73 -5.38 6.74
N VAL A 22 -2.16 -5.10 5.50
CA VAL A 22 -2.04 -6.06 4.39
C VAL A 22 -0.57 -6.32 4.06
N LEU A 23 0.26 -5.27 4.00
CA LEU A 23 1.70 -5.40 3.78
C LEU A 23 2.36 -6.25 4.87
N GLU A 24 2.10 -5.92 6.14
CA GLU A 24 2.63 -6.63 7.31
C GLU A 24 2.30 -8.12 7.33
N ARG A 25 1.06 -8.47 6.93
CA ARG A 25 0.68 -9.88 6.76
C ARG A 25 1.51 -10.57 5.68
N GLY A 26 1.79 -9.86 4.59
CA GLY A 26 2.69 -10.35 3.55
C GLY A 26 4.11 -10.54 4.06
N VAL A 27 4.70 -9.52 4.70
CA VAL A 27 6.07 -9.55 5.23
C VAL A 27 6.29 -10.76 6.15
N LYS A 28 5.29 -11.12 6.97
CA LYS A 28 5.34 -12.31 7.83
C LYS A 28 5.46 -13.65 7.08
N LEU A 29 5.09 -13.70 5.79
CA LEU A 29 5.23 -14.87 4.94
C LEU A 29 6.62 -14.96 4.28
N LEU A 30 7.42 -13.89 4.37
CA LEU A 30 8.78 -13.89 3.87
C LEU A 30 9.70 -14.65 4.81
N HIS A 31 10.58 -15.45 4.23
CA HIS A 31 11.62 -16.20 4.91
C HIS A 31 12.96 -15.86 4.27
N PHE A 32 13.67 -14.88 4.85
CA PHE A 32 14.98 -14.42 4.40
C PHE A 32 16.12 -15.38 4.77
N LYS A 33 15.95 -16.66 4.44
CA LYS A 33 16.98 -17.71 4.54
C LYS A 33 17.32 -18.21 3.14
N PRO A 34 18.49 -18.82 2.92
CA PRO A 34 18.82 -19.44 1.64
C PRO A 34 17.71 -20.40 1.18
N GLY A 35 17.21 -20.21 -0.04
CA GLY A 35 16.10 -20.98 -0.61
C GLY A 35 14.69 -20.65 -0.07
N GLY A 36 14.55 -19.62 0.78
CA GLY A 36 13.27 -19.15 1.29
C GLY A 36 12.60 -18.11 0.38
N VAL A 37 11.30 -17.90 0.59
CA VAL A 37 10.53 -16.86 -0.12
C VAL A 37 11.03 -15.49 0.30
N ASN A 38 11.49 -14.68 -0.64
CA ASN A 38 12.09 -13.36 -0.38
C ASN A 38 11.37 -12.19 -1.07
N SER A 39 10.24 -12.44 -1.73
CA SER A 39 9.50 -11.41 -2.49
C SER A 39 7.99 -11.63 -2.42
N ILE A 40 7.23 -10.55 -2.60
CA ILE A 40 5.76 -10.54 -2.62
C ILE A 40 5.31 -9.66 -3.78
N ILE A 41 4.27 -10.09 -4.48
CA ILE A 41 3.58 -9.28 -5.49
C ILE A 41 2.27 -8.77 -4.90
N GLN A 42 2.04 -7.46 -4.98
CA GLN A 42 0.78 -6.84 -4.56
C GLN A 42 0.00 -6.37 -5.79
N VAL A 43 -1.17 -6.97 -6.02
CA VAL A 43 -2.12 -6.51 -7.04
C VAL A 43 -3.20 -5.69 -6.35
N THR A 44 -3.43 -4.46 -6.81
CA THR A 44 -4.46 -3.57 -6.25
C THR A 44 -5.31 -3.03 -7.39
N ASP A 45 -6.60 -3.35 -7.37
CA ASP A 45 -7.56 -2.75 -8.29
C ASP A 45 -7.95 -1.35 -7.80
N LEU A 46 -7.80 -0.36 -8.68
CA LEU A 46 -8.06 1.05 -8.41
C LEU A 46 -9.10 1.65 -9.38
N LYS A 47 -9.79 0.81 -10.17
CA LYS A 47 -10.62 1.21 -11.32
C LYS A 47 -11.63 2.33 -11.03
N ASP A 48 -12.19 2.36 -9.82
CA ASP A 48 -13.25 3.32 -9.44
C ASP A 48 -12.78 4.41 -8.46
N MET A 49 -11.49 4.46 -8.12
CA MET A 49 -11.00 5.48 -7.20
C MET A 49 -10.80 6.84 -7.89
N PRO A 50 -11.26 7.94 -7.26
CA PRO A 50 -11.08 9.27 -7.83
C PRO A 50 -9.58 9.68 -7.83
N LYS A 51 -9.14 10.28 -8.94
CA LYS A 51 -7.71 10.48 -9.26
C LYS A 51 -6.97 11.36 -8.26
N ARG A 52 -7.65 12.34 -7.64
CA ARG A 52 -7.05 13.28 -6.69
C ARG A 52 -6.67 12.58 -5.39
N GLU A 53 -7.57 11.75 -4.90
CA GLU A 53 -7.45 10.97 -3.67
C GLU A 53 -6.44 9.85 -3.86
N LEU A 54 -6.42 9.21 -5.04
CA LEU A 54 -5.35 8.29 -5.43
C LEU A 54 -3.97 8.91 -5.35
N ARG A 55 -3.82 10.16 -5.81
CA ARG A 55 -2.54 10.87 -5.77
C ARG A 55 -2.12 11.19 -4.33
N VAL A 56 -3.04 11.69 -3.50
CA VAL A 56 -2.77 11.98 -2.09
C VAL A 56 -2.41 10.71 -1.32
N ALA A 57 -3.24 9.67 -1.44
CA ALA A 57 -3.00 8.39 -0.79
C ALA A 57 -1.71 7.73 -1.28
N SER A 58 -1.43 7.77 -2.59
CA SER A 58 -0.18 7.22 -3.15
C SER A 58 1.05 7.91 -2.59
N ASN A 59 1.03 9.24 -2.45
CA ASN A 59 2.16 9.97 -1.89
C ASN A 59 2.38 9.62 -0.41
N GLN A 60 1.31 9.57 0.38
CA GLN A 60 1.41 9.21 1.81
C GLN A 60 1.87 7.76 2.01
N ILE A 61 1.38 6.82 1.20
CA ILE A 61 1.82 5.42 1.22
C ILE A 61 3.30 5.33 0.82
N LEU A 62 3.71 6.05 -0.22
CA LEU A 62 5.09 6.02 -0.69
C LEU A 62 6.05 6.55 0.39
N SER A 63 5.73 7.70 1.00
CA SER A 63 6.53 8.24 2.11
C SER A 63 6.58 7.26 3.28
N LEU A 64 5.43 6.70 3.70
CA LEU A 64 5.38 5.74 4.79
C LEU A 64 6.22 4.49 4.50
N PHE A 65 6.22 4.01 3.26
CA PHE A 65 7.04 2.87 2.86
C PHE A 65 8.52 3.21 2.79
N GLN A 66 8.90 4.37 2.29
CA GLN A 66 10.30 4.82 2.28
C GLN A 66 10.85 4.97 3.70
N ASP A 67 10.05 5.51 4.62
CA ASP A 67 10.49 5.78 5.99
C ASP A 67 10.58 4.52 6.86
N ASN A 68 9.71 3.53 6.64
CA ASN A 68 9.55 2.37 7.54
C ASN A 68 9.95 1.01 6.93
N TYR A 69 10.00 0.91 5.60
CA TYR A 69 10.29 -0.34 4.89
C TYR A 69 11.39 -0.11 3.83
N PRO A 70 12.63 0.19 4.27
CA PRO A 70 13.73 0.41 3.36
C PRO A 70 13.91 -0.80 2.42
N GLU A 71 14.20 -0.54 1.15
CA GLU A 71 14.41 -1.53 0.08
C GLU A 71 13.19 -2.35 -0.39
N MET A 72 11.98 -2.16 0.18
CA MET A 72 10.78 -2.91 -0.25
C MET A 72 10.06 -2.33 -1.48
N VAL A 73 10.36 -1.09 -1.88
CA VAL A 73 9.74 -0.45 -3.06
C VAL A 73 10.71 -0.53 -4.24
N ALA A 74 10.71 -1.66 -4.95
CA ALA A 74 11.61 -1.88 -6.08
C ALA A 74 11.12 -1.19 -7.37
N THR A 75 9.82 -1.19 -7.67
CA THR A 75 9.24 -0.58 -8.89
C THR A 75 7.72 -0.44 -8.77
N LYS A 76 7.17 0.73 -9.14
CA LYS A 76 5.73 0.92 -9.36
C LYS A 76 5.46 0.90 -10.86
N VAL A 77 4.84 -0.17 -11.36
CA VAL A 77 4.42 -0.26 -12.77
C VAL A 77 3.01 0.32 -12.87
N ASN A 78 2.84 1.38 -13.65
CA ASN A 78 1.51 1.84 -14.07
C ASN A 78 1.17 1.08 -15.35
N LEU A 79 0.10 0.28 -15.34
CA LEU A 79 -0.49 -0.29 -16.56
C LEU A 79 -1.45 0.73 -17.19
#